data_AF-A0A955JQY3-F1
#
_entry.id   AF-A0A955JQY3-F1
#
_cell.length_a   1.000
_cell.length_b   1.000
_cell.length_c   1.000
_cell.angle_alpha   90.00
_cell.angle_beta   90.00
_cell.angle_gamma   90.00
#
_symmetry.space_group_name_H-M   'P 1'
#
loop_
_entity.id
_entity.type
_entity.pdbx_description
1 polymer ?
#
loop_
_entity_poly.entity_id
_entity_poly.type
_entity_poly.pdbx_seq_one_letter_code
_entity_poly.pdbx_strand_id
1 'polypeptide(L)'
;MAIKKTLLLAGAIATIGLASFGVIGPVAADTNGNSLADKIATRFNINQDEVQDVIDQHRDDMKAKHQEKLEERLSKAVEDGNITEEQKTKILEKLDQLKQDREANKDKVQNMTQEERKAFMEEKRNELKTWAEENGIDQEYLHIFGGHHGHGGPGFGDKHQ
;
A
#
# COMPACT_ATOMS: atom_id res chain seq x y z
N MET A 1 13.58 -8.62 48.70
CA MET A 1 13.68 -9.29 47.39
C MET A 1 13.69 -8.20 46.34
N ALA A 2 14.78 -8.09 45.57
CA ALA A 2 15.03 -7.01 44.63
C ALA A 2 14.91 -7.55 43.21
N ILE A 3 14.29 -6.81 42.29
CA ILE A 3 14.64 -6.83 40.87
C ILE A 3 14.71 -5.39 40.38
N LYS A 4 15.84 -5.07 39.74
CA LYS A 4 16.27 -3.75 39.26
C LYS A 4 16.08 -3.66 37.73
N LYS A 5 15.63 -2.47 37.30
CA LYS A 5 15.97 -1.65 36.12
C LYS A 5 16.50 -2.28 34.81
N THR A 6 15.86 -1.86 33.71
CA THR A 6 16.45 -1.26 32.49
C THR A 6 15.33 -0.48 31.77
N LEU A 7 15.23 0.86 31.78
CA LEU A 7 16.02 1.87 31.07
C LEU A 7 16.14 1.62 29.56
N LEU A 8 15.29 2.29 28.78
CA LEU A 8 15.60 2.75 27.42
C LEU A 8 15.14 4.23 27.28
N LEU A 9 16.08 5.13 27.59
CA LEU A 9 16.35 6.38 26.86
C LEU A 9 16.38 6.07 25.33
N ALA A 10 16.14 6.95 24.37
CA ALA A 10 15.83 8.37 24.31
C ALA A 10 15.45 8.68 22.84
N GLY A 11 14.74 9.79 22.64
CA GLY A 11 14.47 10.33 21.31
C GLY A 11 13.48 11.49 21.39
N ALA A 12 13.82 12.52 22.17
CA ALA A 12 13.10 13.78 22.15
C ALA A 12 13.36 14.46 20.80
N ILE A 13 12.34 14.60 19.97
CA ILE A 13 12.34 15.54 18.84
C ILE A 13 11.58 16.79 19.29
N ALA A 14 12.28 17.90 19.21
CA ALA A 14 11.80 19.22 19.60
C ALA A 14 10.57 19.63 18.79
N THR A 15 9.63 20.27 19.50
CA THR A 15 8.37 20.81 19.00
C THR A 15 8.57 21.95 17.99
N ILE A 16 7.90 21.88 16.84
CA ILE A 16 7.29 23.03 16.17
C ILE A 16 5.85 22.64 15.85
N GLY A 17 4.90 23.42 16.36
CA GLY A 17 3.49 23.04 16.48
C GLY A 17 2.68 23.08 15.19
N LEU A 18 1.73 22.15 15.11
CA LEU A 18 0.38 22.34 14.58
C LEU A 18 -0.56 21.41 15.37
N ALA A 19 -1.77 21.91 15.61
CA ALA A 19 -2.69 21.46 16.63
C ALA A 19 -3.33 20.08 16.38
N SER A 20 -3.69 19.43 17.50
CA SER A 20 -4.64 18.32 17.68
C SER A 20 -4.42 17.02 16.88
N PHE A 21 -3.50 16.18 17.37
CA PHE A 21 -3.64 14.73 17.18
C PHE A 21 -4.45 14.17 18.36
N GLY A 22 -5.71 13.86 18.10
CA GLY A 22 -6.47 12.95 18.95
C GLY A 22 -5.74 11.62 19.03
N VAL A 23 -5.73 11.01 20.21
CA VAL A 23 -5.22 9.66 20.43
C VAL A 23 -6.00 8.72 19.50
N ILE A 24 -5.41 8.33 18.38
CA ILE A 24 -5.93 7.24 17.56
C ILE A 24 -5.54 5.97 18.32
N GLY A 25 -6.46 5.46 19.13
CA GLY A 25 -6.41 4.08 19.59
C GLY A 25 -6.40 3.14 18.38
N PRO A 26 -5.95 1.88 18.53
CA PRO A 26 -5.99 0.93 17.42
C PRO A 26 -7.42 0.87 16.87
N VAL A 27 -7.59 1.25 15.61
CA VAL A 27 -8.85 1.07 14.88
C VAL A 27 -8.96 -0.44 14.69
N ALA A 28 -9.72 -1.10 15.57
CA ALA A 28 -10.11 -2.48 15.39
C ALA A 28 -10.88 -2.56 14.07
N ALA A 29 -10.29 -3.22 13.08
CA ALA A 29 -10.99 -3.55 11.85
C ALA A 29 -12.11 -4.53 12.22
N ASP A 30 -13.35 -4.18 11.92
CA ASP A 30 -14.50 -5.07 12.10
C ASP A 30 -14.34 -6.28 11.16
N THR A 31 -13.87 -7.40 11.72
CA THR A 31 -13.67 -8.65 10.99
C THR A 31 -15.01 -9.39 10.90
N ASN A 32 -15.75 -9.13 9.81
CA ASN A 32 -16.64 -10.16 9.27
C ASN A 32 -15.85 -11.47 9.17
N GLY A 33 -16.38 -12.57 9.73
CA GLY A 33 -15.73 -13.86 10.04
C GLY A 33 -15.10 -14.68 8.90
N ASN A 34 -14.62 -14.03 7.85
CA ASN A 34 -14.00 -14.60 6.66
C ASN A 34 -12.52 -14.17 6.49
N SER A 35 -11.92 -13.55 7.50
CA SER A 35 -10.54 -13.06 7.43
C SER A 35 -9.53 -14.22 7.40
N LEU A 36 -8.29 -13.95 6.96
CA LEU A 36 -7.22 -14.96 7.00
C LEU A 36 -6.88 -15.33 8.45
N ALA A 37 -6.93 -14.35 9.37
CA ALA A 37 -6.71 -14.58 10.79
C ALA A 37 -7.76 -15.56 11.34
N ASP A 38 -9.04 -15.35 11.02
CA ASP A 38 -10.16 -16.19 11.49
C ASP A 38 -9.99 -17.64 11.04
N LYS A 39 -9.60 -17.85 9.77
CA LYS A 39 -9.37 -19.19 9.19
C LYS A 39 -8.22 -19.92 9.88
N ILE A 40 -7.12 -19.23 10.15
CA ILE A 40 -5.95 -19.79 10.83
C ILE A 40 -6.29 -20.08 12.29
N ALA A 41 -6.88 -19.13 13.00
CA ALA A 41 -7.33 -19.25 14.37
C ALA A 41 -8.26 -20.45 14.56
N THR A 42 -9.28 -20.58 13.69
CA THR A 42 -10.22 -21.70 13.71
C THR A 42 -9.55 -23.03 13.39
N ARG A 43 -8.68 -23.09 12.37
CA ARG A 43 -8.04 -24.34 11.93
C ARG A 43 -7.10 -24.92 12.99
N PHE A 44 -6.36 -24.06 13.68
CA PHE A 44 -5.35 -24.46 14.65
C PHE A 44 -5.80 -24.30 16.10
N ASN A 45 -7.02 -23.81 16.32
CA ASN A 45 -7.60 -23.55 17.64
C ASN A 45 -6.68 -22.64 18.49
N ILE A 46 -6.31 -21.49 17.92
CA ILE A 46 -5.46 -20.47 18.54
C ILE A 46 -6.20 -19.13 18.62
N ASN A 47 -5.66 -18.18 19.39
CA ASN A 47 -6.28 -16.87 19.58
C ASN A 47 -6.30 -16.05 18.26
N GLN A 48 -7.47 -15.53 17.87
CA GLN A 48 -7.65 -14.77 16.64
C GLN A 48 -6.93 -13.42 16.66
N ASP A 49 -6.97 -12.70 17.78
CA ASP A 49 -6.36 -11.38 17.92
C ASP A 49 -4.83 -11.49 17.80
N GLU A 50 -4.22 -12.51 18.42
CA GLU A 50 -2.77 -12.76 18.30
C GLU A 50 -2.36 -13.06 16.84
N VAL A 51 -3.18 -13.81 16.11
CA VAL A 51 -2.93 -14.08 14.69
C VAL A 51 -3.12 -12.81 13.85
N GLN A 52 -4.14 -12.01 14.16
CA GLN A 52 -4.39 -10.74 13.49
C GLN A 52 -3.22 -9.78 13.68
N ASP A 53 -2.70 -9.66 14.90
CA ASP A 53 -1.52 -8.85 15.23
C ASP A 53 -0.29 -9.28 14.42
N VAL A 54 -0.01 -10.58 14.33
CA VAL A 54 1.13 -11.10 13.54
C VAL A 54 0.94 -10.81 12.04
N ILE A 55 -0.28 -10.95 11.52
CA ILE A 55 -0.58 -10.66 10.12
C ILE A 55 -0.42 -9.17 9.82
N ASP A 56 -0.90 -8.29 10.71
CA ASP A 56 -0.78 -6.84 10.55
C ASP A 56 0.68 -6.40 10.64
N GLN A 57 1.46 -6.91 11.60
CA GLN A 57 2.91 -6.69 11.68
C GLN A 57 3.60 -7.13 10.39
N HIS A 58 3.34 -8.35 9.92
CA HIS A 58 3.93 -8.84 8.68
C HIS A 58 3.54 -7.98 7.47
N ARG A 59 2.29 -7.51 7.41
CA ARG A 59 1.84 -6.63 6.34
C ARG A 59 2.59 -5.31 6.37
N ASP A 60 2.84 -4.75 7.54
CA ASP A 60 3.57 -3.49 7.68
C ASP A 60 5.06 -3.64 7.35
N ASP A 61 5.69 -4.74 7.76
CA ASP A 61 7.05 -5.10 7.34
C ASP A 61 7.15 -5.21 5.81
N MET A 62 6.16 -5.87 5.19
CA MET A 62 6.13 -6.02 3.75
C MET A 62 5.90 -4.68 3.04
N LYS A 63 5.08 -3.77 3.59
CA LYS A 63 4.94 -2.41 3.04
C LYS A 63 6.26 -1.65 3.11
N ALA A 64 6.95 -1.68 4.25
CA ALA A 64 8.23 -1.02 4.44
C ALA A 64 9.27 -1.55 3.45
N LYS A 65 9.36 -2.87 3.29
CA LYS A 65 10.27 -3.50 2.31
C LYS A 65 9.94 -3.15 0.85
N HIS A 66 8.67 -3.00 0.51
CA HIS A 66 8.28 -2.55 -0.83
C HIS A 66 8.67 -1.09 -1.07
N GLN A 67 8.49 -0.23 -0.06
CA GLN A 67 8.89 1.17 -0.13
C GLN A 67 10.40 1.31 -0.32
N GLU A 68 11.19 0.61 0.50
CA GLU A 68 12.65 0.61 0.42
C GLU A 68 13.15 0.18 -0.98
N LYS A 69 12.62 -0.94 -1.50
CA LYS A 69 12.96 -1.40 -2.86
C LYS A 69 12.56 -0.43 -3.95
N LEU A 70 11.45 0.28 -3.78
CA LEU A 70 11.03 1.28 -4.75
C LEU A 70 12.00 2.46 -4.76
N GLU A 71 12.35 2.97 -3.57
CA GLU A 71 13.32 4.05 -3.42
C GLU A 71 14.69 3.68 -3.96
N GLU A 72 15.15 2.44 -3.74
CA GLU A 72 16.40 1.91 -4.31
C GLU A 72 16.34 1.92 -5.85
N ARG A 73 15.25 1.42 -6.44
CA ARG A 73 15.08 1.40 -7.90
C ARG A 73 15.05 2.79 -8.51
N LEU A 74 14.37 3.74 -7.86
CA LEU A 74 14.32 5.13 -8.33
C LEU A 74 15.68 5.82 -8.17
N SER A 75 16.39 5.57 -7.07
CA SER A 75 17.74 6.11 -6.88
C SER A 75 18.70 5.60 -7.94
N LYS A 76 18.66 4.31 -8.25
CA LYS A 76 19.42 3.74 -9.37
C LYS A 76 19.03 4.36 -10.71
N ALA A 77 17.74 4.60 -10.95
CA ALA A 77 17.29 5.26 -12.17
C ALA A 77 17.80 6.72 -12.29
N VAL A 78 18.01 7.41 -11.16
CA VAL A 78 18.69 8.72 -11.14
C VAL A 78 20.17 8.57 -11.43
N GLU A 79 20.86 7.62 -10.80
CA GLU A 79 22.29 7.35 -11.03
C GLU A 79 22.56 6.98 -12.49
N ASP A 80 21.69 6.17 -13.10
CA ASP A 80 21.75 5.77 -14.50
C ASP A 80 21.36 6.92 -15.46
N GLY A 81 20.88 8.05 -14.94
CA GLY A 81 20.48 9.23 -15.70
C GLY A 81 19.15 9.09 -16.44
N ASN A 82 18.36 8.06 -16.14
CA ASN A 82 17.06 7.81 -16.77
C ASN A 82 15.96 8.75 -16.24
N ILE A 83 16.11 9.22 -15.00
CA ILE A 83 15.25 10.24 -14.38
C ILE A 83 16.11 11.24 -13.59
N THR A 84 15.55 12.40 -13.25
CA THR A 84 16.18 13.38 -12.35
C THR A 84 15.74 13.19 -10.89
N GLU A 85 16.47 13.77 -9.93
CA GLU A 85 16.04 13.80 -8.51
C GLU A 85 14.67 14.48 -8.31
N GLU A 86 14.38 15.51 -9.12
CA GLU A 86 13.07 16.16 -9.11
C GLU A 86 11.96 15.21 -9.59
N GLN A 87 12.23 14.43 -10.64
CA GLN A 87 11.28 13.43 -11.14
C GLN A 87 11.07 12.29 -10.13
N LYS A 88 12.14 11.81 -9.48
CA LYS A 88 12.04 10.85 -8.38
C LYS A 88 11.12 11.37 -7.26
N THR A 89 11.30 12.62 -6.85
CA THR A 89 10.46 13.26 -5.81
C THR A 89 8.99 13.27 -6.23
N LYS A 90 8.70 13.71 -7.47
CA LYS A 90 7.33 13.71 -8.02
C LYS A 90 6.71 12.31 -8.08
N ILE A 91 7.50 11.29 -8.44
CA ILE A 91 7.04 9.89 -8.46
C ILE A 91 6.63 9.43 -7.06
N LEU A 92 7.43 9.71 -6.04
CA LEU A 92 7.12 9.35 -4.65
C LEU A 92 5.86 10.05 -4.15
N GLU A 93 5.75 11.36 -4.38
CA GLU A 93 4.54 12.13 -4.02
C GLU A 93 3.29 11.58 -4.73
N LYS A 94 3.40 11.25 -6.02
CA LYS A 94 2.28 10.70 -6.77
C LYS A 94 1.88 9.31 -6.28
N LEU A 95 2.84 8.50 -5.84
CA LEU A 95 2.58 7.17 -5.28
C LEU A 95 1.76 7.28 -4.00
N ASP A 96 2.15 8.21 -3.11
CA ASP A 96 1.44 8.46 -1.86
C ASP A 96 0.02 8.98 -2.12
N GLN A 97 -0.13 9.91 -3.08
CA GLN A 97 -1.44 10.37 -3.51
C GLN A 97 -2.32 9.22 -4.00
N LEU A 98 -1.80 8.38 -4.90
CA LEU A 98 -2.56 7.26 -5.46
C LEU A 98 -2.91 6.20 -4.41
N LYS A 99 -2.06 6.00 -3.41
CA LYS A 99 -2.36 5.13 -2.27
C LYS A 99 -3.53 5.65 -1.46
N GLN A 100 -3.55 6.95 -1.15
CA GLN A 100 -4.65 7.61 -0.47
C GLN A 100 -5.93 7.56 -1.30
N ASP A 101 -5.85 7.84 -2.60
CA ASP A 101 -6.99 7.76 -3.52
C ASP A 101 -7.57 6.34 -3.57
N ARG A 102 -6.72 5.31 -3.57
CA ARG A 102 -7.15 3.91 -3.57
C ARG A 102 -7.85 3.53 -2.27
N GLU A 103 -7.34 3.99 -1.14
CA GLU A 103 -7.96 3.76 0.16
C GLU A 103 -9.32 4.46 0.25
N ALA A 104 -9.40 5.72 -0.16
CA ALA A 104 -10.63 6.52 -0.17
C ALA A 104 -11.71 5.95 -1.12
N ASN A 105 -11.30 5.38 -2.27
CA ASN A 105 -12.21 4.81 -3.25
C ASN A 105 -12.43 3.30 -3.09
N LYS A 106 -11.88 2.66 -2.06
CA LYS A 106 -11.90 1.20 -1.88
C LYS A 106 -13.32 0.63 -1.96
N ASP A 107 -14.24 1.15 -1.14
CA ASP A 107 -15.61 0.64 -1.05
C ASP A 107 -16.41 0.96 -2.32
N LYS A 108 -16.17 2.13 -2.90
CA LYS A 108 -16.76 2.54 -4.18
C LYS A 108 -16.39 1.55 -5.30
N VAL A 109 -15.11 1.22 -5.44
CA VAL A 109 -14.61 0.31 -6.48
C VAL A 109 -15.04 -1.14 -6.24
N GLN A 110 -15.21 -1.55 -4.97
CA GLN A 110 -15.73 -2.87 -4.63
C GLN A 110 -17.17 -3.08 -5.12
N ASN A 111 -18.00 -2.04 -5.03
CA ASN A 111 -19.41 -2.10 -5.41
C ASN A 111 -19.68 -1.83 -6.90
N MET A 112 -18.69 -1.39 -7.67
CA MET A 112 -18.80 -1.20 -9.12
C MET A 112 -19.00 -2.53 -9.87
N THR A 113 -19.81 -2.48 -10.92
CA THR A 113 -19.87 -3.54 -11.94
C THR A 113 -18.52 -3.66 -12.67
N GLN A 114 -18.35 -4.75 -13.43
CA GLN A 114 -17.13 -4.95 -14.21
C GLN A 114 -16.91 -3.84 -15.26
N GLU A 115 -17.98 -3.39 -15.91
CA GLU A 115 -17.92 -2.32 -16.92
C GLU A 115 -17.54 -0.98 -16.29
N GLU A 116 -18.18 -0.61 -15.18
CA GLU A 116 -17.85 0.60 -14.43
C GLU A 116 -16.42 0.56 -13.88
N ARG A 117 -15.99 -0.59 -13.35
CA ARG A 117 -14.61 -0.76 -12.87
C ARG A 117 -13.60 -0.62 -14.00
N LYS A 118 -13.90 -1.16 -15.18
CA LYS A 118 -13.03 -1.02 -16.36
C LYS A 118 -12.93 0.44 -16.79
N ALA A 119 -14.06 1.15 -16.89
CA ALA A 119 -14.09 2.57 -17.24
C ALA A 119 -13.33 3.41 -16.22
N PHE A 120 -13.53 3.17 -14.92
CA PHE A 120 -12.81 3.85 -13.83
C PHE A 120 -11.29 3.63 -13.90
N MET A 121 -10.85 2.39 -14.15
CA MET A 121 -9.42 2.10 -14.28
C MET A 121 -8.81 2.71 -15.55
N GLU A 122 -9.56 2.78 -16.64
CA GLU A 122 -9.13 3.43 -17.88
C GLU A 122 -8.97 4.95 -17.69
N GLU A 123 -9.93 5.59 -17.01
CA GLU A 123 -9.84 6.99 -16.60
C GLU A 123 -8.58 7.24 -15.76
N LYS A 124 -8.37 6.46 -14.69
CA LYS A 124 -7.18 6.59 -13.84
C LYS A 124 -5.87 6.34 -14.56
N ARG A 125 -5.85 5.40 -15.52
CA ARG A 125 -4.68 5.17 -16.36
C ARG A 125 -4.39 6.37 -17.26
N ASN A 126 -5.42 6.99 -17.83
CA ASN A 126 -5.25 8.15 -18.70
C ASN A 126 -4.80 9.38 -17.90
N GLU A 127 -5.40 9.64 -16.73
CA GLU A 127 -4.95 10.68 -15.80
C GLU A 127 -3.45 10.52 -15.46
N LEU A 128 -3.04 9.29 -15.18
CA LEU A 128 -1.67 8.99 -14.80
C LEU A 128 -0.68 9.15 -15.97
N LYS A 129 -1.09 8.78 -17.19
CA LYS A 129 -0.29 9.01 -18.41
C LYS A 129 -0.07 10.49 -18.66
N THR A 130 -1.14 11.29 -18.61
CA THR A 130 -1.06 12.74 -18.78
C THR A 130 -0.13 13.35 -17.74
N TRP A 131 -0.28 12.96 -16.47
CA TRP A 131 0.61 13.41 -15.41
C TRP A 131 2.08 13.06 -15.68
N ALA A 132 2.38 11.86 -16.18
CA ALA A 132 3.76 11.48 -16.48
C ALA A 132 4.34 12.29 -17.65
N GLU A 133 3.56 12.49 -18.72
CA GLU A 133 3.96 13.31 -19.87
C GLU A 133 4.25 14.77 -19.47
N GLU A 134 3.38 15.38 -18.67
CA GLU A 134 3.56 16.75 -18.14
C GLU A 134 4.81 16.90 -17.28
N ASN A 135 5.28 15.81 -16.66
CA ASN A 135 6.45 15.79 -15.79
C ASN A 135 7.69 15.19 -16.46
N GLY A 136 7.61 14.86 -17.75
CA GLY A 136 8.70 14.27 -18.52
C GLY A 136 9.13 12.89 -18.03
N ILE A 137 8.24 12.17 -17.35
CA ILE A 137 8.49 10.83 -16.81
C ILE A 137 8.10 9.80 -17.88
N ASP A 138 9.01 8.89 -18.21
CA ASP A 138 8.75 7.84 -19.19
C ASP A 138 7.58 6.94 -18.75
N GLN A 139 6.74 6.53 -19.69
CA GLN A 139 5.61 5.65 -19.44
C GLN A 139 6.01 4.31 -18.83
N GLU A 140 7.27 3.87 -19.02
CA GLU A 140 7.82 2.72 -18.34
C GLU A 140 7.60 2.87 -16.83
N TYR A 141 7.92 3.99 -16.21
CA TYR A 141 7.76 4.18 -14.75
C TYR A 141 6.31 4.11 -14.27
N LEU A 142 5.31 4.11 -15.16
CA LEU A 142 3.91 3.95 -14.76
C LEU A 142 3.61 2.56 -14.17
N HIS A 143 4.43 1.55 -14.46
CA HIS A 143 4.26 0.21 -13.87
C HIS A 143 4.40 0.22 -12.33
N ILE A 144 5.12 1.22 -11.78
CA ILE A 144 5.30 1.42 -10.33
C ILE A 144 3.94 1.62 -9.63
N PHE A 145 3.01 2.29 -10.30
CA PHE A 145 1.71 2.67 -9.73
C PHE A 145 0.65 1.55 -9.80
N GLY A 146 1.06 0.30 -10.02
CA GLY A 146 0.15 -0.86 -10.00
C GLY A 146 -0.33 -1.33 -11.37
N GLY A 147 0.46 -1.10 -12.41
CA GLY A 147 0.17 -1.52 -13.79
C GLY A 147 0.84 -2.81 -14.25
N HIS A 148 1.17 -3.74 -13.35
CA HIS A 148 1.63 -5.05 -13.81
C HIS A 148 0.48 -5.73 -14.54
N HIS A 149 0.68 -6.00 -15.83
CA HIS A 149 -0.05 -7.03 -16.55
C HIS A 149 0.21 -8.35 -15.82
N GLY A 150 -0.56 -8.60 -14.76
CA GLY A 150 -0.81 -9.95 -14.33
C GLY A 150 -1.40 -10.63 -15.54
N HIS A 151 -0.64 -11.55 -16.15
CA HIS A 151 -1.17 -12.57 -17.02
C HIS A 151 -2.50 -13.01 -16.42
N GLY A 152 -3.59 -12.78 -17.16
CA GLY A 152 -4.87 -13.37 -16.82
C GLY A 152 -4.62 -14.84 -16.56
N GLY A 153 -4.82 -15.28 -15.32
CA GLY A 153 -4.96 -16.72 -15.05
C GLY A 153 -5.98 -17.27 -16.05
N PRO A 154 -5.77 -18.46 -16.63
CA PRO A 154 -6.63 -19.00 -17.66
C PRO A 154 -8.08 -18.85 -17.22
N GLY A 155 -8.87 -18.13 -18.02
CA GLY A 155 -10.29 -18.00 -17.77
C GLY A 155 -10.86 -19.38 -17.49
N PHE A 156 -11.62 -19.50 -16.41
CA PHE A 156 -12.59 -20.58 -16.24
C PHE A 156 -13.65 -20.40 -17.34
N GLY A 157 -13.26 -20.76 -18.56
CA GLY A 157 -14.15 -21.01 -19.67
C GLY A 157 -14.89 -22.30 -19.36
N ASP A 158 -16.12 -22.14 -18.91
CA ASP A 158 -17.28 -22.83 -19.47
C ASP A 158 -16.94 -24.13 -20.22
N LYS A 159 -16.98 -25.24 -19.49
CA LYS A 159 -17.05 -26.59 -20.04
C LYS A 159 -18.12 -27.37 -19.31
N HIS A 160 -19.37 -26.99 -19.53
CA HIS A 160 -20.49 -27.91 -19.45
C HIS A 160 -21.03 -28.12 -20.87
N GLN A 161 -20.54 -29.20 -21.49
CA GLN A 161 -21.35 -29.98 -22.42
C GLN A 161 -22.31 -30.85 -21.61
#